data_AF-A0A1B6LAN6-F1
#
_entry.id   AF-A0A1B6LAN6-F1
#
_cell.length_a   1.000
_cell.length_b   1.000
_cell.length_c   1.000
_cell.angle_alpha   90.00
_cell.angle_beta   90.00
_cell.angle_gamma   90.00
#
_symmetry.space_group_name_H-M   'P 1'
#
loop_
_entity.id
_entity.type
_entity.pdbx_description
1 polymer ?
#
loop_
_entity_poly.entity_id
_entity_poly.type
_entity_poly.pdbx_seq_one_letter_code
_entity_poly.pdbx_strand_id
1 'polypeptide(L)'
;MCCTWAICMLLQFFPAMYALVSRKTEACYRGVLGELVTNVCPASRAAVHTVLSDYDSGMMKAAAFTWPHATIVGCFFHFAQAVYHKHITENMTELTKCSSSARTALRMLMALTLLPARKMSEGLDLVWQYTVLHELQSQFRPLLEHVRTFWLTTVGPDTCSVYGQLHRTTNALEAFYFQLQRIERRPSIWEFTGGLQLIQRDAAADVGRLNNGSTVKCSRKKRQAVQDKQIRKAWAMLEGDRHSLMEVLTEMAQAVMGLEERLVSEALSAVHGAVSSSQQVLPYTGTILNTDSGCEGIVSADGTC
;
A
#
# COMPACT_ATOMS: atom_id res chain seq x y z
N MET A 1 8.34 -6.63 -18.41
CA MET A 1 8.03 -5.97 -17.13
C MET A 1 8.23 -7.01 -16.03
N CYS A 2 8.90 -6.69 -14.92
CA CYS A 2 9.07 -7.67 -13.84
C CYS A 2 8.04 -7.41 -12.74
N CYS A 3 7.31 -8.43 -12.32
CA CYS A 3 6.39 -8.37 -11.19
C CYS A 3 7.00 -9.11 -10.01
N THR A 4 6.84 -8.54 -8.82
CA THR A 4 7.35 -9.12 -7.57
C THR A 4 6.20 -9.35 -6.61
N TRP A 5 6.11 -10.57 -6.10
CA TRP A 5 5.17 -10.93 -5.04
C TRP A 5 5.96 -11.27 -3.79
N ALA A 6 5.53 -10.72 -2.67
CA ALA A 6 6.09 -11.06 -1.37
C ALA A 6 5.03 -11.72 -0.49
N ILE A 7 5.43 -12.70 0.30
CA ILE A 7 4.62 -13.24 1.38
C ILE A 7 5.04 -12.55 2.68
N CYS A 8 4.07 -12.25 3.54
CA CYS A 8 4.35 -11.85 4.91
C CYS A 8 4.30 -13.07 5.84
N MET A 9 5.38 -13.30 6.58
CA MET A 9 5.46 -14.31 7.65
C MET A 9 6.06 -13.67 8.89
N LEU A 10 5.41 -13.82 10.05
CA LEU A 10 5.91 -13.30 11.34
C LEU A 10 6.31 -11.82 11.29
N LEU A 11 5.48 -10.98 10.64
CA LEU A 11 5.71 -9.54 10.43
C LEU A 11 6.90 -9.18 9.53
N GLN A 12 7.52 -10.16 8.88
CA GLN A 12 8.58 -9.96 7.90
C GLN A 12 8.10 -10.30 6.50
N PHE A 13 8.67 -9.63 5.50
CA PHE A 13 8.34 -9.88 4.11
C PHE A 13 9.46 -10.68 3.47
N PHE A 14 9.08 -11.67 2.66
CA PHE A 14 9.99 -12.48 1.88
C PHE A 14 9.51 -12.51 0.43
N PRO A 15 10.42 -12.44 -0.55
CA PRO A 15 10.04 -12.60 -1.95
C PRO A 15 9.58 -14.04 -2.15
N ALA A 16 8.34 -14.20 -2.61
CA ALA A 16 7.75 -15.51 -2.87
C ALA A 16 7.89 -15.91 -4.33
N MET A 17 7.77 -14.92 -5.24
CA MET A 17 7.82 -15.16 -6.67
C MET A 17 8.26 -13.90 -7.42
N TYR A 18 9.02 -14.13 -8.48
CA TYR A 18 9.32 -13.14 -9.51
C TYR A 18 8.76 -13.65 -10.83
N ALA A 19 8.10 -12.79 -11.60
CA ALA A 19 7.62 -13.15 -12.93
C ALA A 19 7.89 -12.02 -13.93
N LEU A 20 8.45 -12.39 -15.08
CA LEU A 20 8.55 -11.50 -16.22
C LEU A 20 7.25 -11.59 -17.01
N VAL A 21 6.44 -10.54 -16.93
CA VAL A 21 5.20 -10.44 -17.69
C VAL A 21 5.38 -9.49 -18.88
N SER A 22 4.78 -9.87 -20.01
CA SER A 22 4.78 -9.06 -21.23
C SER A 22 3.75 -7.93 -21.16
N ARG A 23 2.64 -8.13 -20.42
CA ARG A 23 1.55 -7.17 -20.28
C ARG A 23 0.94 -7.18 -18.88
N LYS A 24 0.49 -6.01 -18.40
CA LYS A 24 -0.30 -5.84 -17.17
C LYS A 24 -1.78 -6.10 -17.43
N THR A 25 -2.15 -7.36 -17.66
CA THR A 25 -3.54 -7.76 -17.93
C THR A 25 -3.97 -8.85 -16.97
N GLU A 26 -5.27 -8.91 -16.67
CA GLU A 26 -5.84 -9.97 -15.82
C GLU A 26 -5.43 -11.37 -16.32
N ALA A 27 -5.52 -11.63 -17.63
CA ALA A 27 -5.17 -12.93 -18.20
C ALA A 27 -3.70 -13.31 -17.96
N CYS A 28 -2.76 -12.37 -18.11
CA CYS A 28 -1.36 -12.61 -17.82
C CYS A 28 -1.14 -12.92 -16.33
N TYR A 29 -1.76 -12.14 -15.44
CA TYR A 29 -1.63 -12.37 -14.00
C TYR A 29 -2.29 -13.68 -13.56
N ARG A 30 -3.45 -14.06 -14.12
CA ARG A 30 -4.10 -15.34 -13.85
C ARG A 30 -3.24 -16.53 -14.28
N GLY A 31 -2.52 -16.43 -15.40
CA GLY A 31 -1.57 -17.46 -15.80
C GLY A 31 -0.47 -17.66 -14.76
N VAL A 32 0.16 -16.57 -14.32
CA VAL A 32 1.25 -16.62 -13.33
C VAL A 32 0.75 -17.08 -11.95
N LEU A 33 -0.34 -16.49 -11.45
CA LEU A 33 -0.92 -16.87 -10.16
C LEU A 33 -1.50 -18.29 -10.18
N GLY A 34 -2.03 -18.73 -11.32
CA GLY A 34 -2.51 -20.09 -11.53
C GLY A 34 -1.38 -21.12 -11.42
N GLU A 35 -0.23 -20.84 -12.04
CA GLU A 35 0.97 -21.67 -11.91
C GLU A 35 1.42 -21.79 -10.45
N LEU A 36 1.41 -20.66 -9.72
CA LEU A 36 1.74 -20.63 -8.29
C LEU A 36 0.85 -21.58 -7.48
N VAL A 37 -0.47 -21.48 -7.61
CA VAL A 37 -1.41 -22.25 -6.78
C VAL A 37 -1.69 -23.66 -7.30
N THR A 38 -1.19 -24.03 -8.48
CA THR A 38 -1.42 -25.37 -9.07
C THR A 38 -0.16 -26.23 -8.97
N ASN A 39 1.00 -25.66 -9.27
CA ASN A 39 2.23 -26.42 -9.48
C ASN A 39 3.35 -26.06 -8.50
N VAL A 40 3.43 -24.80 -8.05
CA VAL A 40 4.55 -24.35 -7.20
C VAL A 40 4.25 -24.51 -5.71
N CYS A 41 3.12 -24.00 -5.24
CA CYS A 41 2.69 -24.05 -3.85
C CYS A 41 1.16 -24.19 -3.77
N PRO A 42 0.61 -25.40 -3.96
CA PRO A 42 -0.85 -25.61 -3.93
C PRO A 42 -1.52 -25.21 -2.62
N ALA A 43 -0.80 -25.37 -1.50
CA ALA A 43 -1.29 -24.97 -0.17
C ALA A 43 -1.59 -23.46 -0.07
N SER A 44 -0.88 -22.62 -0.84
CA SER A 44 -1.11 -21.17 -0.86
C SER A 44 -2.54 -20.79 -1.31
N ARG A 45 -3.25 -21.68 -2.01
CA ARG A 45 -4.65 -21.46 -2.41
C ARG A 45 -5.57 -21.29 -1.21
N ALA A 46 -5.31 -21.98 -0.11
CA ALA A 46 -6.08 -21.91 1.12
C ALA A 46 -5.45 -20.99 2.17
N ALA A 47 -4.11 -20.84 2.15
CA ALA A 47 -3.39 -20.09 3.18
C ALA A 47 -3.44 -18.56 3.00
N VAL A 48 -3.66 -18.04 1.79
CA VAL A 48 -3.70 -16.58 1.57
C VAL A 48 -5.05 -16.01 2.02
N HIS A 49 -5.02 -15.14 3.03
CA HIS A 49 -6.20 -14.50 3.60
C HIS A 49 -6.36 -13.04 3.20
N THR A 50 -5.27 -12.37 2.85
CA THR A 50 -5.32 -10.98 2.38
C THR A 50 -4.32 -10.75 1.25
N VAL A 51 -4.74 -10.02 0.23
CA VAL A 51 -3.89 -9.59 -0.88
C VAL A 51 -3.84 -8.07 -0.90
N LEU A 52 -2.67 -7.49 -0.63
CA LEU A 52 -2.44 -6.05 -0.69
C LEU A 52 -1.81 -5.67 -2.04
N SER A 53 -2.51 -4.84 -2.81
CA SER A 53 -2.13 -4.46 -4.18
C SER A 53 -2.03 -2.93 -4.36
N ASP A 54 -1.27 -2.49 -5.36
CA ASP A 54 -1.08 -1.10 -5.78
C ASP A 54 -2.22 -0.55 -6.67
N TYR A 55 -3.41 -1.16 -6.61
CA TYR A 55 -4.58 -0.84 -7.45
C TYR A 55 -4.43 -1.18 -8.95
N ASP A 56 -3.48 -2.04 -9.33
CA ASP A 56 -3.49 -2.60 -10.68
C ASP A 56 -4.75 -3.46 -10.89
N SER A 57 -5.67 -2.98 -11.73
CA SER A 57 -6.97 -3.63 -11.94
C SER A 57 -6.87 -5.06 -12.48
N GLY A 58 -5.84 -5.36 -13.29
CA GLY A 58 -5.61 -6.70 -13.80
C GLY A 58 -5.16 -7.64 -12.69
N MET A 59 -4.25 -7.17 -11.84
CA MET A 59 -3.76 -7.91 -10.68
C MET A 59 -4.86 -8.17 -9.67
N MET A 60 -5.65 -7.15 -9.30
CA MET A 60 -6.73 -7.29 -8.33
C MET A 60 -7.78 -8.30 -8.79
N LYS A 61 -8.19 -8.25 -10.06
CA LYS A 61 -9.13 -9.24 -10.64
C LYS A 61 -8.53 -10.64 -10.68
N ALA A 62 -7.26 -10.76 -11.04
CA ALA A 62 -6.56 -12.05 -11.05
C ALA A 62 -6.44 -12.64 -9.64
N ALA A 63 -6.12 -11.81 -8.64
CA ALA A 63 -6.06 -12.22 -7.24
C ALA A 63 -7.44 -12.66 -6.73
N ALA A 64 -8.51 -11.94 -7.05
CA ALA A 64 -9.89 -12.31 -6.70
C ALA A 64 -10.28 -13.67 -7.27
N PHE A 65 -9.86 -13.93 -8.51
CA PHE A 65 -10.11 -15.22 -9.15
C PHE A 65 -9.31 -16.35 -8.51
N THR A 66 -8.03 -16.11 -8.19
CA THR A 66 -7.11 -17.12 -7.64
C THR A 66 -7.45 -17.46 -6.18
N TRP A 67 -7.77 -16.45 -5.36
CA TRP A 67 -8.08 -16.57 -3.94
C TRP A 67 -9.45 -15.94 -3.62
N PRO A 68 -10.56 -16.64 -3.95
CA PRO A 68 -11.92 -16.08 -3.83
C PRO A 68 -12.34 -15.81 -2.37
N HIS A 69 -11.66 -16.37 -1.39
CA HIS A 69 -11.91 -16.15 0.04
C HIS A 69 -10.94 -15.14 0.67
N ALA A 70 -9.93 -14.67 -0.07
CA ALA A 70 -9.01 -13.65 0.43
C ALA A 70 -9.66 -12.27 0.34
N THR A 71 -9.37 -11.42 1.33
CA THR A 71 -9.72 -10.00 1.28
C THR A 71 -8.71 -9.29 0.38
N ILE A 72 -9.18 -8.57 -0.64
CA ILE A 72 -8.33 -7.78 -1.52
C ILE A 72 -8.36 -6.34 -1.04
N VAL A 73 -7.18 -5.84 -0.69
CA VAL A 73 -7.00 -4.51 -0.09
C VAL A 73 -6.07 -3.69 -0.96
N GLY A 74 -6.41 -2.43 -1.13
CA GLY A 74 -5.58 -1.44 -1.81
C GLY A 74 -4.52 -0.83 -0.91
N CYS A 75 -3.40 -0.44 -1.50
CA CYS A 75 -2.29 0.17 -0.78
C CYS A 75 -2.62 1.61 -0.35
N PHE A 76 -2.53 1.89 0.95
CA PHE A 76 -2.74 3.22 1.54
C PHE A 76 -1.85 4.29 0.88
N PHE A 77 -0.58 3.98 0.63
CA PHE A 77 0.35 4.92 0.03
C PHE A 77 -0.09 5.33 -1.38
N HIS A 78 -0.47 4.37 -2.23
CA HIS A 78 -0.89 4.66 -3.60
C HIS A 78 -2.21 5.43 -3.64
N PHE A 79 -3.14 5.13 -2.73
CA PHE A 79 -4.36 5.94 -2.56
C PHE A 79 -4.02 7.39 -2.22
N ALA A 80 -3.26 7.60 -1.14
CA ALA A 80 -2.91 8.94 -0.67
C ALA A 80 -2.10 9.72 -1.72
N GLN A 81 -1.20 9.03 -2.42
CA GLN A 81 -0.44 9.59 -3.54
C GLN A 81 -1.35 9.99 -4.70
N ALA A 82 -2.34 9.18 -5.07
CA ALA A 82 -3.27 9.51 -6.14
C ALA A 82 -4.15 10.72 -5.79
N VAL A 83 -4.65 10.80 -4.55
CA VAL A 83 -5.36 11.99 -4.04
C VAL A 83 -4.47 13.23 -4.11
N TYR A 84 -3.21 13.10 -3.70
CA TYR A 84 -2.24 14.18 -3.79
C TYR A 84 -1.97 14.59 -5.25
N HIS A 85 -1.72 13.68 -6.18
CA HIS A 85 -1.53 14.08 -7.58
C HIS A 85 -2.78 14.71 -8.17
N LYS A 86 -3.98 14.22 -7.80
CA LYS A 86 -5.23 14.85 -8.21
C LYS A 86 -5.31 16.30 -7.73
N HIS A 87 -4.95 16.60 -6.48
CA HIS A 87 -4.91 17.98 -5.97
C HIS A 87 -3.99 18.91 -6.80
N ILE A 88 -2.85 18.38 -7.28
CA ILE A 88 -1.95 19.13 -8.16
C ILE A 88 -2.62 19.40 -9.51
N THR A 89 -3.25 18.39 -10.11
CA THR A 89 -3.92 18.55 -11.41
C THR A 89 -5.13 19.48 -11.36
N GLU A 90 -5.74 19.65 -10.18
CA GLU A 90 -6.80 20.63 -9.93
C GLU A 90 -6.24 22.03 -9.56
N ASN A 91 -4.94 22.26 -9.73
CA ASN A 91 -4.24 23.53 -9.49
C ASN A 91 -4.33 24.05 -8.04
N MET A 92 -4.44 23.14 -7.07
CA MET A 92 -4.62 23.51 -5.65
C MET A 92 -3.31 23.70 -4.88
N THR A 93 -2.15 23.55 -5.55
CA THR A 93 -0.82 23.58 -4.90
C THR A 93 -0.54 24.88 -4.14
N GLU A 94 -0.82 26.05 -4.74
CA GLU A 94 -0.60 27.33 -4.04
C GLU A 94 -1.59 27.53 -2.89
N LEU A 95 -2.84 27.09 -3.07
CA LEU A 95 -3.87 27.14 -2.02
C LEU A 95 -3.43 26.33 -0.79
N THR A 96 -2.94 25.10 -0.97
CA THR A 96 -2.51 24.23 0.13
C THR A 96 -1.17 24.68 0.76
N LYS A 97 -0.35 25.45 0.04
CA LYS A 97 0.82 26.14 0.61
C LYS A 97 0.42 27.32 1.50
N CYS A 98 -0.56 28.11 1.09
CA CYS A 98 -0.93 29.36 1.77
C CYS A 98 -2.04 29.21 2.82
N SER A 99 -2.85 28.15 2.77
CA SER A 99 -3.96 27.91 3.70
C SER A 99 -3.76 26.62 4.52
N SER A 100 -3.69 26.77 5.85
CA SER A 100 -3.62 25.65 6.79
C SER A 100 -4.89 24.80 6.76
N SER A 101 -6.06 25.43 6.59
CA SER A 101 -7.34 24.72 6.44
C SER A 101 -7.39 23.91 5.14
N ALA A 102 -6.92 24.47 4.01
CA ALA A 102 -6.84 23.71 2.76
C ALA A 102 -5.89 22.51 2.89
N ARG A 103 -4.72 22.71 3.52
CA ARG A 103 -3.80 21.61 3.80
C ARG A 103 -4.40 20.53 4.69
N THR A 104 -5.16 20.94 5.70
CA THR A 104 -5.87 20.01 6.61
C THR A 104 -6.92 19.20 5.85
N ALA A 105 -7.73 19.84 5.00
CA ALA A 105 -8.71 19.15 4.17
C ALA A 105 -8.06 18.14 3.21
N LEU A 106 -6.94 18.50 2.57
CA LEU A 106 -6.18 17.58 1.72
C LEU A 106 -5.68 16.37 2.52
N ARG A 107 -5.11 16.58 3.72
CA ARG A 107 -4.63 15.49 4.58
C ARG A 107 -5.76 14.58 5.04
N MET A 108 -6.93 15.13 5.38
CA MET A 108 -8.12 14.33 5.71
C MET A 108 -8.52 13.43 4.54
N LEU A 109 -8.50 13.94 3.30
CA LEU A 109 -8.78 13.14 2.10
C LEU A 109 -7.74 12.04 1.89
N MET A 110 -6.46 12.36 2.04
CA MET A 110 -5.39 11.36 1.93
C MET A 110 -5.47 10.28 3.01
N ALA A 111 -6.02 10.60 4.19
CA ALA A 111 -6.23 9.68 5.31
C ALA A 111 -7.51 8.84 5.20
N LEU A 112 -8.39 9.09 4.23
CA LEU A 112 -9.75 8.54 4.24
C LEU A 112 -9.81 7.01 4.33
N THR A 113 -8.86 6.32 3.70
CA THR A 113 -8.75 4.85 3.71
C THR A 113 -8.33 4.26 5.05
N LEU A 114 -7.88 5.08 5.99
CA LEU A 114 -7.61 4.66 7.37
C LEU A 114 -8.90 4.49 8.18
N LEU A 115 -10.05 4.99 7.70
CA LEU A 115 -11.35 4.72 8.30
C LEU A 115 -11.86 3.32 7.93
N PRO A 116 -12.71 2.70 8.76
CA PRO A 116 -13.49 1.54 8.36
C PRO A 116 -14.30 1.83 7.10
N ALA A 117 -14.40 0.85 6.20
CA ALA A 117 -15.11 0.98 4.93
C ALA A 117 -16.49 1.65 5.07
N ARG A 118 -17.30 1.18 6.04
CA ARG A 118 -18.65 1.72 6.33
C ARG A 118 -18.68 3.20 6.73
N LYS A 119 -17.57 3.76 7.21
CA LYS A 119 -17.44 5.17 7.65
C LYS A 119 -16.75 6.07 6.63
N MET A 120 -16.24 5.53 5.52
CA MET A 120 -15.51 6.33 4.53
C MET A 120 -16.42 7.35 3.84
N SER A 121 -17.66 6.99 3.51
CA SER A 121 -18.63 7.93 2.92
C SER A 121 -19.00 9.06 3.88
N GLU A 122 -19.31 8.71 5.13
CA GLU A 122 -19.56 9.67 6.22
C GLU A 122 -18.34 10.60 6.41
N GLY A 123 -17.13 10.04 6.38
CA GLY A 123 -15.90 10.82 6.49
C GLY A 123 -15.69 11.78 5.33
N LEU A 124 -16.02 11.38 4.10
CA LEU A 124 -15.94 12.26 2.92
C LEU A 124 -16.94 13.42 3.04
N ASP A 125 -18.15 13.17 3.53
CA ASP A 125 -19.17 14.18 3.76
C ASP A 125 -18.72 15.18 4.85
N LEU A 126 -18.05 14.70 5.90
CA LEU A 126 -17.44 15.58 6.92
C LEU A 126 -16.33 16.45 6.33
N VAL A 127 -15.48 15.91 5.44
CA VAL A 127 -14.47 16.75 4.76
C VAL A 127 -15.16 17.81 3.90
N TRP A 128 -16.23 17.47 3.18
CA TRP A 128 -17.01 18.47 2.44
C TRP A 128 -17.52 19.58 3.38
N GLN A 129 -18.13 19.23 4.51
CA GLN A 129 -18.61 20.22 5.49
C GLN A 129 -17.47 21.09 6.03
N TYR A 130 -16.30 20.49 6.30
CA TYR A 130 -15.10 21.24 6.69
C TYR A 130 -14.69 22.24 5.61
N THR A 131 -14.74 21.87 4.32
CA THR A 131 -14.44 22.82 3.24
C THR A 131 -15.45 23.95 3.15
N VAL A 132 -16.73 23.70 3.41
CA VAL A 132 -17.76 24.75 3.44
C VAL A 132 -17.52 25.72 4.60
N LEU A 133 -17.22 25.20 5.79
CA LEU A 133 -16.93 26.01 6.98
C LEU A 133 -15.76 26.98 6.78
N HIS A 134 -14.77 26.57 5.98
CA HIS A 134 -13.57 27.35 5.69
C HIS A 134 -13.60 28.10 4.34
N GLU A 135 -14.76 28.15 3.67
CA GLU A 135 -14.93 28.83 2.37
C GLU A 135 -14.04 28.26 1.23
N LEU A 136 -13.76 26.96 1.27
CA LEU A 136 -12.91 26.22 0.33
C LEU A 136 -13.70 25.29 -0.61
N GLN A 137 -15.02 25.24 -0.49
CA GLN A 137 -15.89 24.26 -1.16
C GLN A 137 -15.84 24.33 -2.68
N SER A 138 -15.62 25.52 -3.27
CA SER A 138 -15.55 25.66 -4.72
C SER A 138 -14.26 25.08 -5.27
N GLN A 139 -13.13 25.28 -4.57
CA GLN A 139 -11.82 24.77 -4.96
C GLN A 139 -11.71 23.25 -4.73
N PHE A 140 -12.30 22.72 -3.65
CA PHE A 140 -12.21 21.30 -3.32
C PHE A 140 -13.23 20.41 -4.04
N ARG A 141 -14.30 20.98 -4.62
CA ARG A 141 -15.37 20.21 -5.26
C ARG A 141 -14.85 19.17 -6.28
N PRO A 142 -13.94 19.50 -7.23
CA PRO A 142 -13.47 18.51 -8.22
C PRO A 142 -12.72 17.33 -7.58
N LEU A 143 -11.91 17.61 -6.55
CA LEU A 143 -11.17 16.58 -5.82
C LEU A 143 -12.10 15.68 -5.01
N LEU A 144 -13.07 16.26 -4.30
CA LEU A 144 -14.07 15.52 -3.51
C LEU A 144 -14.95 14.64 -4.41
N GLU A 145 -15.36 15.15 -5.56
CA GLU A 145 -16.13 14.40 -6.55
C GLU A 145 -15.32 13.24 -7.13
N HIS A 146 -14.03 13.45 -7.40
CA HIS A 146 -13.14 12.37 -7.84
C HIS A 146 -13.00 11.28 -6.79
N VAL A 147 -12.84 11.64 -5.51
CA VAL A 147 -12.80 10.66 -4.41
C VAL A 147 -14.11 9.89 -4.30
N ARG A 148 -15.27 10.54 -4.43
CA ARG A 148 -16.57 9.88 -4.40
C ARG A 148 -16.77 8.90 -5.55
N THR A 149 -16.54 9.36 -6.77
CA THR A 149 -16.86 8.63 -8.01
C THR A 149 -15.86 7.51 -8.30
N PHE A 150 -14.56 7.80 -8.23
CA PHE A 150 -13.54 6.81 -8.53
C PHE A 150 -13.29 5.90 -7.32
N TRP A 151 -12.92 6.47 -6.18
CA TRP A 151 -12.46 5.65 -5.05
C TRP A 151 -13.60 4.99 -4.28
N LEU A 152 -14.66 5.73 -3.93
CA LEU A 152 -15.75 5.14 -3.14
C LEU A 152 -16.77 4.38 -4.00
N THR A 153 -16.96 4.73 -5.27
CA THR A 153 -17.96 4.07 -6.13
C THR A 153 -17.35 3.04 -7.07
N THR A 154 -16.29 3.40 -7.81
CA THR A 154 -15.71 2.49 -8.83
C THR A 154 -14.81 1.43 -8.20
N VAL A 155 -13.93 1.81 -7.28
CA VAL A 155 -13.05 0.88 -6.54
C VAL A 155 -13.77 0.27 -5.36
N GLY A 156 -14.52 1.08 -4.60
CA GLY A 156 -15.32 0.64 -3.47
C GLY A 156 -14.58 0.78 -2.13
N PRO A 157 -15.30 1.13 -1.05
CA PRO A 157 -14.69 1.38 0.26
C PRO A 157 -14.09 0.12 0.88
N ASP A 158 -14.64 -1.07 0.62
CA ASP A 158 -14.12 -2.34 1.16
C ASP A 158 -12.73 -2.68 0.62
N THR A 159 -12.47 -2.42 -0.67
CA THR A 159 -11.14 -2.56 -1.25
C THR A 159 -10.21 -1.44 -0.81
N CYS A 160 -10.72 -0.21 -0.64
CA CYS A 160 -9.88 0.93 -0.28
C CYS A 160 -9.47 0.95 1.20
N SER A 161 -10.33 0.48 2.11
CA SER A 161 -10.13 0.58 3.55
C SER A 161 -8.99 -0.32 4.01
N VAL A 162 -8.03 0.28 4.71
CA VAL A 162 -6.93 -0.43 5.38
C VAL A 162 -7.12 -0.48 6.90
N TYR A 163 -8.34 -0.21 7.38
CA TYR A 163 -8.67 -0.25 8.80
C TYR A 163 -8.48 -1.66 9.36
N GLY A 164 -7.84 -1.77 10.53
CA GLY A 164 -7.56 -3.07 11.17
C GLY A 164 -6.52 -3.93 10.45
N GLN A 165 -6.01 -3.51 9.29
CA GLN A 165 -5.00 -4.26 8.56
C GLN A 165 -3.64 -4.17 9.25
N LEU A 166 -2.98 -5.33 9.37
CA LEU A 166 -1.64 -5.44 9.93
C LEU A 166 -0.60 -4.67 9.10
N HIS A 167 -0.77 -4.73 7.78
CA HIS A 167 0.05 -4.04 6.80
C HIS A 167 -0.83 -3.19 5.87
N ARG A 168 -0.41 -1.95 5.64
CA ARG A 168 -1.18 -0.95 4.88
C ARG A 168 -0.48 -0.48 3.62
N THR A 169 0.83 -0.67 3.54
CA THR A 169 1.65 -0.20 2.42
C THR A 169 2.48 -1.33 1.84
N THR A 170 2.79 -1.22 0.55
CA THR A 170 3.68 -2.11 -0.18
C THR A 170 5.15 -1.70 -0.06
N ASN A 171 5.52 -0.87 0.92
CA ASN A 171 6.89 -0.33 1.06
C ASN A 171 7.96 -1.42 1.20
N ALA A 172 7.60 -2.59 1.75
CA ALA A 172 8.52 -3.72 1.81
C ALA A 172 9.00 -4.15 0.40
N LEU A 173 8.15 -3.95 -0.61
CA LEU A 173 8.49 -4.21 -2.00
C LEU A 173 9.49 -3.21 -2.58
N GLU A 174 9.61 -2.00 -2.02
CA GLU A 174 10.67 -1.06 -2.42
C GLU A 174 12.05 -1.64 -2.12
N ALA A 175 12.23 -2.32 -0.98
CA ALA A 175 13.50 -2.95 -0.63
C ALA A 175 13.87 -4.08 -1.60
N PHE A 176 12.90 -4.93 -1.97
CA PHE A 176 13.10 -5.97 -2.98
C PHE A 176 13.40 -5.37 -4.35
N TYR A 177 12.74 -4.28 -4.70
CA TYR A 177 13.05 -3.56 -5.93
C TYR A 177 14.49 -3.06 -5.94
N PHE A 178 14.97 -2.44 -4.86
CA PHE A 178 16.36 -1.99 -4.81
C PHE A 178 17.34 -3.15 -4.95
N GLN A 179 17.01 -4.35 -4.43
CA GLN A 179 17.80 -5.55 -4.69
C GLN A 179 17.78 -5.95 -6.17
N LEU A 180 16.62 -5.92 -6.82
CA LEU A 180 16.50 -6.16 -8.26
C LEU A 180 17.27 -5.15 -9.11
N GLN A 181 17.31 -3.87 -8.70
CA GLN A 181 18.10 -2.85 -9.39
C GLN A 181 19.61 -3.08 -9.32
N ARG A 182 20.09 -3.90 -8.38
CA ARG A 182 21.51 -4.29 -8.30
C ARG A 182 21.87 -5.33 -9.36
N ILE A 183 20.88 -6.05 -9.88
CA ILE A 183 21.04 -6.84 -11.09
C ILE A 183 21.19 -5.83 -12.23
N GLU A 184 22.23 -5.97 -13.07
CA GLU A 184 22.61 -4.95 -14.07
C GLU A 184 21.42 -4.43 -14.89
N ARG A 185 21.49 -3.17 -15.39
CA ARG A 185 20.36 -2.51 -16.09
C ARG A 185 19.89 -3.22 -17.36
N ARG A 186 20.71 -4.10 -17.94
CA ARG A 186 20.40 -4.94 -19.11
C ARG A 186 21.14 -6.28 -19.00
N PRO A 187 20.76 -7.12 -18.03
CA PRO A 187 21.46 -8.37 -17.81
C PRO A 187 21.10 -9.35 -18.94
N SER A 188 22.02 -10.22 -19.30
CA SER A 188 21.68 -11.46 -19.99
C SER A 188 20.69 -12.27 -19.15
N ILE A 189 19.96 -13.19 -19.79
CA ILE A 189 19.02 -14.04 -19.04
C ILE A 189 19.72 -14.80 -17.91
N TRP A 190 20.98 -15.19 -18.11
CA TRP A 190 21.79 -15.91 -17.12
C TRP A 190 22.15 -15.04 -15.92
N GLU A 191 22.64 -13.82 -16.15
CA GLU A 191 22.94 -12.85 -15.09
C GLU A 191 21.69 -12.48 -14.31
N PHE A 192 20.56 -12.32 -15.01
CA PHE A 192 19.27 -12.06 -14.38
C PHE A 192 18.85 -13.21 -13.46
N THR A 193 18.87 -14.45 -13.97
CA THR A 193 18.50 -15.63 -13.18
C THR A 193 19.46 -15.85 -12.02
N GLY A 194 20.77 -15.63 -12.21
CA GLY A 194 21.76 -15.73 -11.14
C GLY A 194 21.55 -14.68 -10.04
N GLY A 195 21.19 -13.45 -10.43
CA GLY A 195 20.82 -12.39 -9.49
C GLY A 195 19.57 -12.75 -8.67
N LEU A 196 18.54 -13.32 -9.30
CA LEU A 196 17.35 -13.80 -8.59
C LEU A 196 17.67 -14.96 -7.63
N GLN A 197 18.51 -15.91 -8.03
CA GLN A 197 18.97 -17.00 -7.18
C GLN A 197 19.72 -16.49 -5.95
N LEU A 198 20.54 -15.44 -6.10
CA LEU A 198 21.24 -14.81 -4.98
C LEU A 198 20.25 -14.18 -3.99
N ILE A 199 19.27 -13.42 -4.50
CA ILE A 199 18.22 -12.82 -3.65
C ILE A 199 17.41 -13.90 -2.92
N GLN A 200 17.03 -14.97 -3.62
CA GLN A 200 16.31 -16.09 -3.04
C GLN A 200 17.12 -16.80 -1.96
N ARG A 201 18.43 -17.01 -2.17
CA ARG A 201 19.31 -17.65 -1.19
C ARG A 201 19.41 -16.81 0.10
N ASP A 202 19.58 -15.51 -0.04
CA ASP A 202 19.64 -14.60 1.11
C ASP A 202 18.31 -14.59 1.88
N ALA A 203 17.18 -14.55 1.15
CA ALA A 203 15.85 -14.65 1.76
C ALA A 203 15.63 -15.99 2.49
N ALA A 204 16.03 -17.12 1.89
CA ALA A 204 15.92 -18.45 2.50
C ALA A 204 16.77 -18.58 3.77
N ALA A 205 17.97 -17.99 3.79
CA ALA A 205 18.80 -17.93 4.99
C ALA A 205 18.12 -17.15 6.12
N ASP A 206 17.45 -16.03 5.81
CA ASP A 206 16.69 -15.27 6.80
C ASP A 206 15.44 -16.02 7.30
N VAL A 207 14.70 -16.72 6.43
CA VAL A 207 13.59 -17.59 6.86
C VAL A 207 14.10 -18.70 7.80
N GLY A 208 15.21 -19.35 7.46
CA GLY A 208 15.82 -20.37 8.34
C GLY A 208 16.22 -19.80 9.70
N ARG A 209 16.73 -18.56 9.74
CA ARG A 209 17.04 -17.87 11.00
C ARG A 209 15.78 -17.60 11.83
N LEU A 210 14.69 -17.14 11.22
CA LEU A 210 13.41 -16.93 11.92
C LEU A 210 12.86 -18.23 12.49
N ASN A 211 12.86 -19.32 11.70
CA ASN A 211 12.38 -20.63 12.15
C ASN A 211 13.19 -21.17 13.33
N ASN A 212 14.48 -20.81 13.40
CA ASN A 212 15.36 -21.15 14.53
C ASN A 212 15.26 -20.15 15.71
N GLY A 213 14.24 -19.28 15.74
CA GLY A 213 14.03 -18.29 16.79
C GLY A 213 15.03 -17.13 16.79
N SER A 214 15.86 -17.01 15.77
CA SER A 214 16.82 -15.91 15.65
C SER A 214 16.15 -14.66 15.08
N THR A 215 16.58 -13.49 15.55
CA THR A 215 16.09 -12.22 15.01
C THR A 215 16.74 -11.93 13.65
N VAL A 216 15.90 -11.67 12.65
CA VAL A 216 16.34 -11.09 11.37
C VAL A 216 16.20 -9.57 11.46
N LYS A 217 17.17 -8.84 10.89
CA LYS A 217 17.17 -7.37 10.91
C LYS A 217 15.98 -6.84 10.09
N CYS A 218 14.90 -6.46 10.76
CA CYS A 218 13.88 -5.60 10.19
C CYS A 218 14.15 -4.15 10.60
N SER A 219 14.80 -3.36 9.74
CA SER A 219 14.99 -1.94 10.00
C SER A 219 13.70 -1.18 9.65
N ARG A 220 12.68 -1.31 10.47
CA ARG A 220 11.49 -0.46 10.32
C ARG A 220 11.92 0.99 10.50
N LYS A 221 11.79 1.81 9.45
CA LYS A 221 12.26 3.19 9.47
C LYS A 221 11.55 3.93 10.61
N LYS A 222 12.27 4.67 11.46
CA LYS A 222 11.72 5.40 12.62
C LYS A 222 10.42 6.17 12.28
N ARG A 223 10.39 6.82 11.12
CA ARG A 223 9.21 7.57 10.61
C ARG A 223 7.97 6.70 10.44
N GLN A 224 8.11 5.48 9.93
CA GLN A 224 6.99 4.55 9.76
C GLN A 224 6.44 4.08 11.11
N ALA A 225 7.31 3.85 12.10
CA ALA A 225 6.88 3.49 13.45
C ALA A 225 6.08 4.62 14.13
N VAL A 226 6.48 5.88 13.91
CA VAL A 226 5.73 7.06 14.40
C VAL A 226 4.36 7.16 13.74
N GLN A 227 4.29 7.04 12.41
CA GLN A 227 3.01 7.04 11.69
C GLN A 227 2.10 5.90 12.15
N ASP A 228 2.63 4.69 12.31
CA ASP A 228 1.89 3.54 12.84
C ASP A 228 1.30 3.82 14.22
N LYS A 229 2.06 4.44 15.11
CA LYS A 229 1.60 4.82 16.45
C LYS A 229 0.44 5.84 16.36
N GLN A 230 0.53 6.82 15.47
CA GLN A 230 -0.53 7.81 15.26
C GLN A 230 -1.81 7.17 14.70
N ILE A 231 -1.67 6.27 13.71
CA ILE A 231 -2.81 5.55 13.13
C ILE A 231 -3.49 4.68 14.19
N ARG A 232 -2.71 3.93 14.99
CA ARG A 232 -3.27 3.10 16.08
C ARG A 232 -3.97 3.94 17.15
N LYS A 233 -3.44 5.11 17.47
CA LYS A 233 -4.11 6.07 18.36
C LYS A 233 -5.47 6.50 17.77
N ALA A 234 -5.51 6.87 16.50
CA ALA A 234 -6.76 7.26 15.84
C ALA A 234 -7.78 6.12 15.76
N TRP A 235 -7.35 4.88 15.54
CA TRP A 235 -8.23 3.70 15.59
C TRP A 235 -8.80 3.48 16.99
N ALA A 236 -7.97 3.59 18.04
CA ALA A 236 -8.46 3.50 19.42
C ALA A 236 -9.45 4.63 19.77
N MET A 237 -9.28 5.83 19.21
CA MET A 237 -10.25 6.92 19.35
C MET A 237 -11.59 6.60 18.67
N LEU A 238 -11.57 5.88 17.54
CA LEU A 238 -12.77 5.50 16.80
C LEU A 238 -13.56 4.36 17.47
N GLU A 239 -12.86 3.46 18.15
CA GLU A 239 -13.45 2.35 18.91
C GLU A 239 -14.11 2.82 20.21
N GLY A 240 -13.69 3.98 20.75
CA GLY A 240 -14.31 4.58 21.92
C GLY A 240 -15.38 5.60 21.54
N ASP A 241 -16.52 5.57 22.23
CA ASP A 241 -17.64 6.52 22.02
C ASP A 241 -17.37 7.95 22.52
N ARG A 242 -16.10 8.31 22.77
CA ARG A 242 -15.70 9.60 23.36
C ARG A 242 -15.30 10.66 22.34
N HIS A 243 -15.12 10.28 21.07
CA HIS A 243 -14.67 11.20 20.03
C HIS A 243 -15.64 11.15 18.84
N SER A 244 -15.93 12.31 18.28
CA SER A 244 -16.62 12.43 17.01
C SER A 244 -15.75 11.92 15.86
N LEU A 245 -16.40 11.51 14.76
CA LEU A 245 -15.67 11.09 13.56
C LEU A 245 -14.78 12.20 12.98
N MET A 246 -15.17 13.47 13.13
CA MET A 246 -14.36 14.62 12.70
C MET A 246 -13.05 14.73 13.48
N GLU A 247 -13.08 14.52 14.81
CA GLU A 247 -11.87 14.51 15.64
C GLU A 247 -10.95 13.36 15.26
N VAL A 248 -11.51 12.17 15.00
CA VAL A 248 -10.75 11.02 14.51
C VAL A 248 -10.11 11.32 13.15
N LEU A 249 -10.85 11.89 12.19
CA LEU A 249 -10.34 12.29 10.88
C LEU A 249 -9.21 13.32 10.98
N THR A 250 -9.33 14.26 11.92
CA THR A 250 -8.29 15.27 12.16
C THR A 250 -7.03 14.63 12.73
N GLU A 251 -7.15 13.68 13.66
CA GLU A 251 -6.00 12.90 14.15
C GLU A 251 -5.37 12.06 13.02
N MET A 252 -6.17 11.41 12.18
CA MET A 252 -5.68 10.66 11.03
C MET A 252 -4.95 11.57 10.03
N ALA A 253 -5.43 12.79 9.80
CA ALA A 253 -4.76 13.78 8.96
C ALA A 253 -3.33 14.12 9.47
N GLN A 254 -3.12 14.11 10.79
CA GLN A 254 -1.78 14.28 11.36
C GLN A 254 -0.86 13.11 11.03
N ALA A 255 -1.38 11.88 10.94
CA ALA A 255 -0.60 10.71 10.56
C ALA A 255 -0.09 10.76 9.11
N VAL A 256 -0.70 11.58 8.25
CA VAL A 256 -0.33 11.72 6.83
C VAL A 256 0.69 12.83 6.57
N MET A 257 0.96 13.72 7.54
CA MET A 257 1.86 14.86 7.34
C MET A 257 3.22 14.47 6.74
N GLY A 258 3.85 13.43 7.30
CA GLY A 258 5.14 12.97 6.80
C GLY A 258 5.06 12.38 5.38
N LEU A 259 3.92 11.81 5.01
CA LEU A 259 3.72 11.33 3.64
C LEU A 259 3.56 12.50 2.66
N GLU A 260 2.75 13.50 3.01
CA GLU A 260 2.60 14.73 2.22
C GLU A 260 3.95 15.43 2.00
N GLU A 261 4.74 15.64 3.07
CA GLU A 261 6.08 16.24 2.98
C GLU A 261 7.00 15.49 2.00
N ARG A 262 6.92 14.15 2.00
CA ARG A 262 7.67 13.33 1.06
C ARG A 262 7.22 13.59 -0.38
N LEU A 263 5.92 13.59 -0.63
CA LEU A 263 5.35 13.83 -1.97
C LEU A 263 5.63 15.26 -2.48
N VAL A 264 5.67 16.26 -1.59
CA VAL A 264 6.09 17.63 -1.92
C VAL A 264 7.56 17.64 -2.36
N SER A 265 8.45 17.00 -1.60
CA SER A 265 9.87 16.91 -1.95
C SER A 265 10.08 16.22 -3.29
N GLU A 266 9.39 15.12 -3.54
CA GLU A 266 9.45 14.38 -4.81
C GLU A 266 8.99 15.24 -5.99
N ALA A 267 7.89 15.99 -5.84
CA ALA A 267 7.39 16.90 -6.86
C ALA A 267 8.39 18.05 -7.15
N LEU A 268 9.03 18.62 -6.13
CA LEU A 268 10.04 19.67 -6.31
C LEU A 268 11.29 19.16 -7.03
N SER A 269 11.75 17.95 -6.69
CA SER A 269 12.90 17.33 -7.37
C SER A 269 12.62 17.06 -8.86
N ALA A 270 11.39 16.67 -9.20
CA ALA A 270 10.99 16.45 -10.60
C ALA A 270 11.02 17.74 -11.45
N VAL A 271 10.71 18.90 -10.85
CA VAL A 271 10.71 20.20 -11.54
C VAL A 271 12.13 20.74 -11.79
N HIS A 272 13.07 20.52 -10.87
CA HIS A 272 14.42 21.12 -10.94
C HIS A 272 15.43 20.33 -11.79
N GLY A 273 15.00 19.31 -12.55
CA GLY A 273 15.88 18.54 -13.43
C GLY A 273 16.98 17.72 -12.72
N ALA A 274 17.02 17.76 -11.38
CA ALA A 274 17.86 16.89 -10.57
C ALA A 274 17.20 15.51 -10.54
N VAL A 275 17.54 14.66 -11.51
CA VAL A 275 17.21 13.23 -11.48
C VAL A 275 17.98 12.58 -10.32
N SER A 276 17.42 12.70 -9.13
CA SER A 276 17.68 11.82 -7.99
C SER A 276 16.53 10.81 -7.96
N SER A 277 16.78 9.70 -8.65
CA SER A 277 16.04 8.44 -8.66
C SER A 277 15.12 8.18 -7.45
N SER A 278 13.80 8.17 -7.68
CA SER A 278 12.87 7.33 -6.90
C SER A 278 11.51 7.14 -7.59
N GLN A 279 11.15 7.98 -8.56
CA GLN A 279 9.90 7.84 -9.33
C GLN A 279 10.14 8.06 -10.83
N GLN A 280 10.82 7.12 -11.48
CA GLN A 280 10.30 6.71 -12.79
C GLN A 280 9.00 5.96 -12.52
N VAL A 281 8.00 6.03 -13.42
CA VAL A 281 6.90 5.04 -13.42
C VAL A 281 7.57 3.68 -13.34
N LEU A 282 7.46 3.06 -12.17
CA LEU A 282 8.23 1.89 -11.83
C LEU A 282 7.77 0.80 -12.80
N PRO A 283 8.66 0.19 -13.62
CA PRO A 283 8.29 -0.81 -14.62
C PRO A 283 7.96 -2.15 -13.96
N TYR A 284 7.39 -2.13 -12.75
CA TYR A 284 7.07 -3.28 -11.93
C TYR A 284 5.79 -3.00 -11.15
N THR A 285 5.07 -4.08 -10.86
CA THR A 285 3.87 -4.10 -10.00
C THR A 285 4.21 -4.97 -8.82
N GLY A 286 3.79 -4.51 -7.65
CA GLY A 286 4.12 -5.14 -6.40
C GLY A 286 2.86 -5.61 -5.68
N THR A 287 2.83 -6.86 -5.24
CA THR A 287 1.69 -7.40 -4.48
C THR A 287 2.19 -8.17 -3.27
N ILE A 288 1.55 -7.94 -2.13
CA ILE A 288 1.83 -8.64 -0.88
C ILE A 288 0.71 -9.65 -0.63
N LEU A 289 1.10 -10.89 -0.35
CA LEU A 289 0.23 -11.97 0.07
C LEU A 289 0.41 -12.13 1.59
N ASN A 290 -0.66 -11.97 2.34
CA ASN A 290 -0.67 -12.23 3.76
C ASN A 290 -1.31 -13.58 4.04
N THR A 291 -0.57 -14.44 4.74
CA THR A 291 -1.02 -15.77 5.16
C THR A 291 -1.39 -15.82 6.65
N ASP A 292 -1.09 -14.77 7.41
CA ASP A 292 -1.44 -14.70 8.83
C ASP A 292 -2.89 -14.21 8.97
N SER A 293 -3.79 -15.08 9.44
CA SER A 293 -5.13 -14.68 9.88
C SER A 293 -4.96 -13.69 11.02
N GLY A 294 -5.44 -12.44 10.88
CA GLY A 294 -5.24 -11.37 11.85
C GLY A 294 -5.88 -11.60 13.22
N CYS A 295 -5.38 -12.59 13.97
CA CYS A 295 -5.67 -12.85 15.36
C CYS A 295 -4.35 -13.00 16.12
N GLU A 296 -4.14 -12.15 17.11
CA GLU A 296 -3.13 -12.36 18.13
C GLU A 296 -3.39 -13.72 18.82
N GLY A 297 -2.44 -14.64 18.73
CA GLY A 297 -2.41 -15.84 19.56
C GLY A 297 -2.10 -17.12 18.80
N ILE A 298 -1.04 -17.79 19.27
CA ILE A 298 -0.70 -19.21 19.06
C ILE A 298 0.07 -19.51 17.77
N VAL A 299 1.39 -19.28 17.81
CA VAL A 299 2.33 -20.12 17.05
C VAL A 299 2.48 -21.41 17.85
N SER A 300 1.63 -22.39 17.54
CA SER A 300 1.97 -23.79 17.74
C SER A 300 2.66 -24.28 16.48
N ALA A 301 3.78 -24.96 16.70
CA ALA A 301 4.61 -25.58 15.70
C ALA A 301 3.78 -26.46 14.75
N ASP A 302 3.92 -26.22 13.45
CA ASP A 302 4.50 -27.22 12.56
C ASP A 302 4.86 -26.54 11.23
N GLY A 303 6.17 -26.41 11.01
CA GLY A 303 6.72 -25.90 9.77
C GLY A 303 6.55 -26.93 8.67
N THR A 304 5.67 -26.67 7.72
CA THR A 304 5.80 -27.08 6.32
C THR A 304 4.67 -26.47 5.48
N CYS A 305 5.00 -25.47 4.66
CA CYS A 305 4.58 -25.33 3.27
C CYS A 305 5.33 -24.17 2.62
#